data_AF-A0AAD0SE90-F1
#
_entry.id   AF-A0AAD0SE90-F1
#
_cell.length_a   1.000
_cell.length_b   1.000
_cell.length_c   1.000
_cell.angle_alpha   90.00
_cell.angle_beta   90.00
_cell.angle_gamma   90.00
#
_symmetry.space_group_name_H-M   'P 1'
#
loop_
_entity.id
_entity.type
_entity.pdbx_description
1 polymer ?
#
loop_
_entity_poly.entity_id
_entity_poly.type
_entity_poly.pdbx_seq_one_letter_code
_entity_poly.pdbx_strand_id
1 'polypeptide(L)'
;MEHNKFMQYGRGLGLWQNPRENIKPEPVTYLKDDPIYLTPAKGEWVDQIQQCKKENNPLENGVFIWTEIKGTGHAFVSVHEGNNASVFTYGRFGRRSGIAGVVGDGILNFLQFEDARKYYREELYKMEAKAFIITDADPVITRMYFEKLWHSGVKAKETPFMKDSTKRNGHTIDQYDVTGVNCTTHATKGVKIAGSQVFKNGYTTNSQLYIKYEEDFAIPVSLRRYLEKKSKEQSMLVVDMTSEFKKQYPNIDNHTPISENTLEMVVGRSVSEVSSSIGEVSPYSGGTFGGLLEGMHDVNK
;
A
#
# COMPACT_ATOMS: atom_id res chain seq x y z
N MET A 1 -66.14 -33.85 -23.38
CA MET A 1 -67.15 -33.72 -22.31
C MET A 1 -66.38 -33.19 -21.11
N GLU A 2 -66.58 -31.98 -20.56
CA GLU A 2 -67.84 -31.45 -20.05
C GLU A 2 -67.86 -29.89 -19.98
N HIS A 3 -68.08 -29.21 -21.11
CA HIS A 3 -68.49 -27.79 -21.13
C HIS A 3 -69.85 -27.58 -20.44
N ASN A 4 -70.69 -28.62 -20.44
CA ASN A 4 -72.03 -28.58 -19.86
C ASN A 4 -72.07 -28.56 -18.31
N LYS A 5 -71.04 -29.06 -17.61
CA LYS A 5 -70.98 -28.93 -16.15
C LYS A 5 -70.59 -27.52 -15.69
N PHE A 6 -69.82 -26.78 -16.50
CA PHE A 6 -69.46 -25.40 -16.18
C PHE A 6 -70.67 -24.45 -16.29
N MET A 7 -71.55 -24.67 -17.27
CA MET A 7 -72.76 -23.87 -17.46
C MET A 7 -73.82 -24.09 -16.36
N GLN A 8 -73.79 -25.23 -15.66
CA GLN A 8 -74.73 -25.55 -14.59
C GLN A 8 -74.39 -24.82 -13.28
N TYR A 9 -73.10 -24.57 -13.02
CA TYR A 9 -72.66 -23.72 -11.90
C TYR A 9 -73.02 -22.24 -12.10
N GLY A 10 -73.15 -21.75 -13.34
CA GLY A 10 -73.56 -20.38 -13.62
C GLY A 10 -75.06 -20.08 -13.42
N ARG A 11 -75.94 -21.09 -13.43
CA ARG A 11 -77.40 -20.91 -13.25
C ARG A 11 -77.87 -21.02 -11.79
N GLY A 12 -77.10 -21.68 -10.92
CA GLY A 12 -77.33 -21.63 -9.47
C GLY A 12 -76.84 -20.33 -8.80
N LEU A 13 -76.02 -19.55 -9.51
CA LEU A 13 -75.41 -18.30 -9.05
C LEU A 13 -75.99 -17.04 -9.71
N GLY A 14 -77.08 -17.15 -10.48
CA GLY A 14 -77.86 -16.00 -10.93
C GLY A 14 -77.26 -15.14 -12.05
N LEU A 15 -76.32 -15.68 -12.85
CA LEU A 15 -75.66 -14.93 -13.95
C LEU A 15 -76.55 -14.62 -15.19
N TRP A 16 -77.88 -14.78 -15.13
CA TRP A 16 -78.74 -14.55 -16.31
C TRP A 16 -80.13 -14.01 -15.94
N GLN A 17 -80.37 -12.71 -16.17
CA GLN A 17 -81.70 -12.12 -16.30
C GLN A 17 -81.81 -11.50 -17.70
N ASN A 18 -82.77 -11.97 -18.48
CA ASN A 18 -83.15 -11.36 -19.76
C ASN A 18 -84.05 -10.14 -19.52
N PRO A 19 -84.08 -9.19 -20.48
CA PRO A 19 -84.37 -7.79 -20.24
C PRO A 19 -85.86 -7.46 -20.37
N ARG A 20 -86.34 -6.51 -19.57
CA ARG A 20 -87.30 -5.44 -19.91
C ARG A 20 -87.95 -4.87 -18.64
N GLU A 21 -87.72 -3.59 -18.38
CA GLU A 21 -88.74 -2.53 -18.29
C GLU A 21 -88.28 -1.36 -17.40
N ASN A 22 -87.99 -0.25 -18.08
CA ASN A 22 -88.34 1.12 -17.71
C ASN A 22 -88.24 1.53 -16.23
N ILE A 23 -87.19 2.28 -15.88
CA ILE A 23 -87.27 3.56 -15.12
C ILE A 23 -85.96 4.32 -15.40
N LYS A 24 -86.05 5.54 -15.93
CA LYS A 24 -84.94 6.52 -15.89
C LYS A 24 -85.08 7.37 -14.62
N PRO A 25 -83.98 7.69 -13.95
CA PRO A 25 -83.80 9.03 -13.42
C PRO A 25 -82.53 9.69 -13.96
N GLU A 26 -82.61 11.01 -14.10
CA GLU A 26 -81.68 11.94 -14.73
C GLU A 26 -80.36 12.18 -13.95
N PRO A 27 -79.33 12.74 -14.61
CA PRO A 27 -77.94 12.58 -14.24
C PRO A 27 -77.52 13.53 -13.11
N VAL A 28 -76.77 13.00 -12.14
CA VAL A 28 -76.07 13.83 -11.15
C VAL A 28 -74.63 14.02 -11.63
N THR A 29 -74.31 15.25 -11.98
CA THR A 29 -72.96 15.74 -12.28
C THR A 29 -72.17 15.94 -11.00
N TYR A 30 -70.98 15.33 -10.94
CA TYR A 30 -69.88 15.79 -10.11
C TYR A 30 -68.64 15.83 -11.01
N LEU A 31 -68.07 17.03 -11.18
CA LEU A 31 -66.82 17.24 -11.91
C LEU A 31 -65.75 16.30 -11.35
N LYS A 32 -65.16 15.46 -12.22
CA LYS A 32 -63.87 14.84 -11.97
C LYS A 32 -62.84 15.72 -12.66
N ASP A 33 -61.88 16.22 -11.89
CA ASP A 33 -60.69 16.87 -12.45
C ASP A 33 -60.04 15.94 -13.48
N ASP A 34 -59.76 16.47 -14.67
CA ASP A 34 -59.11 15.72 -15.74
C ASP A 34 -57.75 15.19 -15.24
N PRO A 35 -57.38 13.93 -15.53
CA PRO A 35 -56.07 13.41 -15.15
C PRO A 35 -54.98 14.20 -15.87
N ILE A 36 -54.04 14.76 -15.11
CA ILE A 36 -52.82 15.36 -15.65
C ILE A 36 -52.02 14.24 -16.32
N TYR A 37 -51.99 14.26 -17.66
CA TYR A 37 -51.12 13.38 -18.42
C TYR A 37 -49.68 13.89 -18.30
N LEU A 38 -48.82 13.10 -17.64
CA LEU A 38 -47.37 13.33 -17.69
C LEU A 38 -46.94 13.25 -19.16
N THR A 39 -46.33 14.33 -19.68
CA THR A 39 -45.72 14.31 -21.00
C THR A 39 -44.56 13.31 -20.99
N PRO A 40 -44.43 12.43 -22.01
CA PRO A 40 -43.27 11.57 -22.13
C PRO A 40 -42.02 12.45 -22.23
N ALA A 41 -41.02 12.20 -21.38
CA ALA A 41 -39.76 12.91 -21.45
C ALA A 41 -39.15 12.71 -22.85
N LYS A 42 -38.88 13.81 -23.57
CA LYS A 42 -38.02 13.79 -24.75
C LYS A 42 -36.56 13.65 -24.28
N GLY A 43 -36.20 12.45 -23.82
CA GLY A 43 -34.81 12.08 -23.61
C GLY A 43 -34.21 11.64 -24.93
N GLU A 44 -33.15 12.32 -25.38
CA GLU A 44 -32.28 11.79 -26.42
C GLU A 44 -31.59 10.52 -25.88
N TRP A 45 -31.49 9.49 -26.72
CA TRP A 45 -30.62 8.36 -26.43
C TRP A 45 -29.18 8.88 -26.45
N VAL A 46 -28.53 8.96 -25.29
CA VAL A 46 -27.08 9.15 -25.26
C VAL A 46 -26.47 7.85 -25.78
N ASP A 47 -25.98 7.90 -27.01
CA ASP A 47 -25.26 6.79 -27.62
C ASP A 47 -24.18 6.31 -26.66
N GLN A 48 -24.24 5.00 -26.37
CA GLN A 48 -23.25 4.13 -25.75
C GLN A 48 -22.24 4.85 -24.84
N ILE A 49 -22.40 4.61 -23.53
CA ILE A 49 -21.36 4.72 -22.50
C ILE A 49 -20.01 4.65 -23.18
N GLN A 50 -19.39 5.82 -23.37
CA GLN A 50 -18.00 5.91 -23.77
C GLN A 50 -17.30 5.16 -22.66
N GLN A 51 -16.98 3.89 -22.92
CA GLN A 51 -16.43 2.96 -21.96
C GLN A 51 -15.22 3.70 -21.41
N CYS A 52 -15.32 4.22 -20.18
CA CYS A 52 -14.26 5.02 -19.60
C CYS A 52 -13.04 4.11 -19.65
N LYS A 53 -12.14 4.33 -20.61
CA LYS A 53 -10.89 3.59 -20.66
C LYS A 53 -10.25 3.93 -19.34
N LYS A 54 -10.18 2.94 -18.44
CA LYS A 54 -9.54 3.08 -17.15
C LYS A 54 -8.19 3.72 -17.43
N GLU A 55 -7.98 4.90 -16.87
CA GLU A 55 -6.73 5.62 -17.06
C GLU A 55 -5.60 4.66 -16.68
N ASN A 56 -4.60 4.55 -17.55
CA ASN A 56 -3.49 3.63 -17.30
C ASN A 56 -2.72 4.15 -16.09
N ASN A 57 -2.95 3.55 -14.91
CA ASN A 57 -2.25 3.90 -13.71
C ASN A 57 -1.05 2.96 -13.53
N PRO A 58 0.19 3.42 -13.78
CA PRO A 58 1.39 2.60 -13.62
C PRO A 58 1.66 2.22 -12.15
N LEU A 59 0.96 2.84 -11.20
CA LEU A 59 1.03 2.54 -9.77
C LEU A 59 -0.18 1.71 -9.28
N GLU A 60 -1.00 1.17 -10.18
CA GLU A 60 -2.19 0.41 -9.78
C GLU A 60 -1.84 -0.84 -8.97
N ASN A 61 -0.83 -1.58 -9.42
CA ASN A 61 -0.41 -2.86 -8.85
C ASN A 61 1.12 -2.92 -8.80
N GLY A 62 1.66 -3.45 -7.70
CA GLY A 62 3.08 -3.74 -7.60
C GLY A 62 3.64 -3.66 -6.19
N VAL A 63 4.90 -4.09 -6.07
CA VAL A 63 5.70 -3.95 -4.86
C VAL A 63 6.74 -2.87 -5.11
N PHE A 64 6.75 -1.85 -4.24
CA PHE A 64 7.64 -0.71 -4.36
C PHE A 64 8.56 -0.65 -3.15
N ILE A 65 9.87 -0.56 -3.41
CA ILE A 65 10.86 -0.23 -2.39
C ILE A 65 11.10 1.27 -2.41
N TRP A 66 11.07 1.87 -1.23
CA TRP A 66 11.34 3.28 -1.01
C TRP A 66 12.66 3.46 -0.29
N THR A 67 13.42 4.48 -0.70
CA THR A 67 14.71 4.80 -0.09
C THR A 67 14.86 6.30 0.14
N GLU A 68 15.11 6.65 1.39
CA GLU A 68 15.52 7.95 1.87
C GLU A 68 17.01 7.88 2.25
N ILE A 69 17.78 8.91 1.91
CA ILE A 69 19.22 8.98 2.21
C ILE A 69 19.61 10.19 3.06
N LYS A 70 18.66 10.95 3.60
CA LYS A 70 18.96 12.07 4.49
C LYS A 70 19.24 11.55 5.91
N GLY A 71 20.23 12.14 6.58
CA GLY A 71 20.67 11.67 7.90
C GLY A 71 21.18 10.22 7.86
N THR A 72 20.62 9.33 8.68
CA THR A 72 20.93 7.89 8.65
C THR A 72 20.33 7.18 7.43
N GLY A 73 19.38 7.84 6.75
CA GLY A 73 18.52 7.25 5.74
C GLY A 73 17.40 6.40 6.35
N HIS A 74 16.47 6.01 5.48
CA HIS A 74 15.35 5.13 5.80
C HIS A 74 14.96 4.30 4.58
N ALA A 75 14.38 3.12 4.80
CA ALA A 75 13.89 2.27 3.72
C ALA A 75 12.58 1.60 4.13
N PHE A 76 11.62 1.51 3.22
CA PHE A 76 10.33 0.87 3.48
C PHE A 76 9.73 0.28 2.22
N VAL A 77 8.66 -0.50 2.38
CA VAL A 77 7.96 -1.14 1.26
C VAL A 77 6.54 -0.60 1.19
N SER A 78 6.04 -0.38 -0.02
CA SER A 78 4.62 -0.29 -0.27
C SER A 78 4.14 -1.33 -1.25
N VAL A 79 2.93 -1.83 -1.02
CA VAL A 79 2.26 -2.82 -1.87
C VAL A 79 0.98 -2.21 -2.37
N HIS A 80 0.81 -2.21 -3.69
CA HIS A 80 -0.40 -1.73 -4.33
C HIS A 80 -1.13 -2.91 -4.97
N GLU A 81 -2.42 -3.02 -4.67
CA GLU A 81 -3.34 -4.01 -5.26
C GLU A 81 -4.64 -3.30 -5.64
N GLY A 82 -4.92 -3.20 -6.95
CA GLY A 82 -6.13 -2.57 -7.47
C GLY A 82 -6.30 -1.11 -7.04
N ASN A 83 -5.22 -0.31 -7.03
CA ASN A 83 -5.13 1.05 -6.49
C ASN A 83 -5.26 1.17 -4.96
N ASN A 84 -5.37 0.07 -4.22
CA ASN A 84 -5.27 0.11 -2.77
C ASN A 84 -3.80 0.04 -2.35
N ALA A 85 -3.30 1.10 -1.70
CA ALA A 85 -1.92 1.20 -1.26
C ALA A 85 -1.79 0.86 0.23
N SER A 86 -0.95 -0.12 0.52
CA SER A 86 -0.53 -0.52 1.86
C SER A 86 0.95 -0.20 2.05
N VAL A 87 1.28 0.57 3.08
CA VAL A 87 2.67 0.95 3.38
C VAL A 87 3.13 0.24 4.65
N PHE A 88 4.28 -0.43 4.55
CA PHE A 88 4.94 -1.13 5.64
C PHE A 88 6.28 -0.45 5.92
N THR A 89 6.33 0.33 7.00
CA THR A 89 7.52 1.10 7.38
C THR A 89 7.98 0.70 8.77
N TYR A 90 9.17 0.11 8.84
CA TYR A 90 9.77 -0.45 10.06
C TYR A 90 10.88 0.47 10.57
N GLY A 91 10.87 0.86 11.84
CA GLY A 91 11.77 1.88 12.35
C GLY A 91 11.74 2.08 13.85
N ARG A 92 12.69 2.89 14.33
CA ARG A 92 12.75 3.37 15.73
C ARG A 92 11.77 4.52 15.93
N PHE A 93 10.48 4.23 15.85
CA PHE A 93 9.38 5.22 16.00
C PHE A 93 8.92 5.42 17.46
N GLY A 94 9.46 4.61 18.37
CA GLY A 94 9.13 4.61 19.80
C GLY A 94 10.35 4.96 20.64
N ARG A 95 10.62 4.16 21.66
CA ARG A 95 11.76 4.40 22.55
C ARG A 95 13.07 4.11 21.82
N ARG A 96 14.06 4.97 22.08
CA ARG A 96 15.43 4.85 21.56
C ARG A 96 16.38 4.63 22.75
N SER A 97 17.42 3.85 22.54
CA SER A 97 18.39 3.46 23.57
C SER A 97 19.79 3.28 22.98
N GLY A 98 20.80 3.22 23.85
CA GLY A 98 22.21 3.19 23.47
C GLY A 98 22.81 4.57 23.18
N ILE A 99 24.14 4.61 23.00
CA ILE A 99 24.86 5.84 22.63
C ILE A 99 24.32 6.31 21.27
N ALA A 100 23.85 7.56 21.19
CA ALA A 100 23.23 8.16 20.00
C ALA A 100 21.92 7.51 19.50
N GLY A 101 21.23 6.67 20.29
CA GLY A 101 19.91 6.14 19.93
C GLY A 101 19.92 5.13 18.76
N VAL A 102 21.00 4.34 18.69
CA VAL A 102 21.24 3.33 17.65
C VAL A 102 20.43 2.04 17.83
N VAL A 103 19.88 1.80 19.02
CA VAL A 103 18.98 0.67 19.33
C VAL A 103 17.62 1.23 19.76
N GLY A 104 16.53 0.46 19.63
CA GLY A 104 15.22 0.90 20.12
C GLY A 104 14.12 -0.12 19.89
N ASP A 105 12.88 0.29 20.18
CA ASP A 105 11.70 -0.52 19.85
C ASP A 105 11.63 -0.68 18.31
N GLY A 106 11.61 -1.93 17.85
CA GLY A 106 11.43 -2.29 16.45
C GLY A 106 9.95 -2.21 16.07
N ILE A 107 9.51 -1.03 15.64
CA ILE A 107 8.10 -0.77 15.33
C ILE A 107 7.86 -0.88 13.83
N LEU A 108 6.97 -1.80 13.46
CA LEU A 108 6.38 -1.88 12.13
C LEU A 108 5.07 -1.11 12.11
N ASN A 109 5.00 -0.07 11.28
CA ASN A 109 3.74 0.59 10.96
C ASN A 109 3.09 -0.04 9.74
N PHE A 110 1.79 -0.27 9.82
CA PHE A 110 0.95 -0.64 8.68
C PHE A 110 0.01 0.52 8.34
N LEU A 111 0.38 1.32 7.34
CA LEU A 111 -0.39 2.50 6.95
C LEU A 111 -1.24 2.20 5.72
N GLN A 112 -2.49 2.65 5.74
CA GLN A 112 -3.45 2.50 4.65
C GLN A 112 -4.14 3.84 4.38
N PHE A 113 -4.79 3.95 3.22
CA PHE A 113 -5.63 5.09 2.85
C PHE A 113 -4.91 6.45 3.04
N GLU A 114 -5.52 7.38 3.80
CA GLU A 114 -4.97 8.72 4.01
C GLU A 114 -3.66 8.72 4.80
N ASP A 115 -3.45 7.77 5.73
CA ASP A 115 -2.18 7.67 6.46
C ASP A 115 -1.04 7.29 5.49
N ALA A 116 -1.30 6.39 4.54
CA ALA A 116 -0.33 6.05 3.49
C ALA A 116 -0.08 7.22 2.53
N ARG A 117 -1.13 7.91 2.10
CA ARG A 117 -1.03 9.06 1.19
C ARG A 117 -0.22 10.22 1.79
N LYS A 118 -0.50 10.54 3.06
CA LYS A 118 0.23 11.55 3.81
C LYS A 118 1.71 11.15 3.94
N TYR A 119 1.95 9.88 4.27
CA TYR A 119 3.31 9.36 4.38
C TYR A 119 4.07 9.48 3.06
N TYR A 120 3.49 9.10 1.92
CA TYR A 120 4.13 9.29 0.61
C TYR A 120 4.52 10.74 0.33
N ARG A 121 3.65 11.71 0.62
CA ARG A 121 3.97 13.13 0.39
C ARG A 121 5.10 13.61 1.28
N GLU A 122 5.09 13.24 2.57
CA GLU A 122 6.19 13.53 3.49
C GLU A 122 7.51 12.97 2.94
N GLU A 123 7.54 11.69 2.57
CA GLU A 123 8.73 11.01 2.07
C GLU A 123 9.22 11.59 0.72
N LEU A 124 8.32 11.85 -0.23
CA LEU A 124 8.66 12.38 -1.55
C LEU A 124 9.23 13.80 -1.54
N TYR A 125 8.72 14.68 -0.67
CA TYR A 125 9.00 16.11 -0.74
C TYR A 125 9.82 16.64 0.43
N LYS A 126 9.63 16.10 1.65
CA LYS A 126 10.45 16.48 2.81
C LYS A 126 11.76 15.71 2.81
N MET A 127 11.67 14.40 2.62
CA MET A 127 12.81 13.49 2.70
C MET A 127 13.48 13.23 1.34
N GLU A 128 12.82 13.61 0.24
CA GLU A 128 13.30 13.39 -1.13
C GLU A 128 13.60 11.92 -1.42
N ALA A 129 12.74 11.05 -0.88
CA ALA A 129 12.81 9.62 -1.09
C ALA A 129 12.59 9.25 -2.57
N LYS A 130 13.21 8.14 -2.98
CA LYS A 130 12.98 7.51 -4.28
C LYS A 130 12.16 6.24 -4.13
N ALA A 131 11.30 5.99 -5.10
CA ALA A 131 10.45 4.81 -5.16
C ALA A 131 10.82 3.95 -6.38
N PHE A 132 11.01 2.67 -6.17
CA PHE A 132 11.37 1.70 -7.20
C PHE A 132 10.38 0.55 -7.22
N ILE A 133 9.77 0.26 -8.36
CA ILE A 133 8.98 -0.97 -8.51
C ILE A 133 9.92 -2.16 -8.73
N ILE A 134 9.63 -3.26 -8.04
CA ILE A 134 10.28 -4.55 -8.22
C ILE A 134 9.32 -5.43 -9.03
N THR A 135 9.62 -5.63 -10.31
CA THR A 135 8.64 -6.13 -11.28
C THR A 135 8.37 -7.63 -11.15
N ASP A 136 9.24 -8.37 -10.48
CA ASP A 136 9.14 -9.82 -10.24
C ASP A 136 8.77 -10.19 -8.79
N ALA A 137 8.47 -9.21 -7.94
CA ALA A 137 8.00 -9.43 -6.58
C ALA A 137 6.47 -9.59 -6.54
N ASP A 138 5.98 -10.65 -5.91
CA ASP A 138 4.54 -10.90 -5.76
C ASP A 138 3.91 -9.95 -4.70
N PRO A 139 2.93 -9.11 -5.07
CA PRO A 139 2.30 -8.17 -4.14
C PRO A 139 1.51 -8.87 -3.03
N VAL A 140 0.81 -9.96 -3.35
CA VAL A 140 -0.02 -10.70 -2.37
C VAL A 140 0.87 -11.33 -1.31
N ILE A 141 1.95 -12.01 -1.72
CA ILE A 141 2.90 -12.63 -0.80
C ILE A 141 3.60 -11.56 0.05
N THR A 142 4.02 -10.45 -0.56
CA THR A 142 4.66 -9.34 0.15
C THR A 142 3.74 -8.77 1.23
N ARG A 143 2.48 -8.47 0.89
CA ARG A 143 1.50 -7.93 1.84
C ARG A 143 1.24 -8.92 2.97
N MET A 144 0.97 -10.18 2.64
CA MET A 144 0.72 -11.23 3.64
C MET A 144 1.89 -11.38 4.62
N TYR A 145 3.13 -11.30 4.14
CA TYR A 145 4.32 -11.37 4.99
C TYR A 145 4.34 -10.24 6.02
N PHE A 146 4.20 -8.98 5.59
CA PHE A 146 4.25 -7.84 6.50
C PHE A 146 3.02 -7.73 7.40
N GLU A 147 1.82 -8.05 6.91
CA GLU A 147 0.61 -8.12 7.74
C GLU A 147 0.77 -9.16 8.84
N LYS A 148 1.32 -10.34 8.52
CA LYS A 148 1.58 -11.38 9.52
C LYS A 148 2.57 -10.90 10.59
N LEU A 149 3.66 -10.24 10.21
CA LEU A 149 4.59 -9.65 11.16
C LEU A 149 3.89 -8.63 12.05
N TRP A 150 3.13 -7.71 11.45
CA TRP A 150 2.41 -6.68 12.16
C TRP A 150 1.40 -7.27 13.16
N HIS A 151 0.59 -8.24 12.74
CA HIS A 151 -0.38 -8.94 13.60
C HIS A 151 0.27 -9.75 14.73
N SER A 152 1.48 -10.27 14.51
CA SER A 152 2.23 -10.98 15.56
C SER A 152 2.87 -10.05 16.59
N GLY A 153 3.03 -8.76 16.25
CA GLY A 153 3.57 -7.76 17.14
C GLY A 153 2.58 -7.27 18.20
N VAL A 154 3.12 -6.61 19.22
CA VAL A 154 2.33 -5.98 20.29
C VAL A 154 2.12 -4.51 19.96
N LYS A 155 0.93 -3.96 20.24
CA LYS A 155 0.66 -2.52 20.05
C LYS A 155 1.78 -1.69 20.68
N ALA A 156 2.36 -0.77 19.91
CA ALA A 156 3.49 0.03 20.35
C ALA A 156 3.14 0.85 21.60
N LYS A 157 4.06 0.89 22.57
CA LYS A 157 3.94 1.75 23.75
C LYS A 157 4.07 3.20 23.31
N GLU A 158 3.02 3.98 23.53
CA GLU A 158 3.00 5.38 23.11
C GLU A 158 4.09 6.19 23.83
N THR A 159 4.76 7.07 23.09
CA THR A 159 5.74 8.02 23.63
C THR A 159 5.35 9.44 23.24
N PRO A 160 5.81 10.49 23.96
CA PRO A 160 5.42 11.88 23.68
C PRO A 160 5.74 12.35 22.26
N PHE A 161 6.81 11.79 21.65
CA PHE A 161 7.30 12.19 20.32
C PHE A 161 6.79 11.29 19.19
N MET A 162 5.98 10.27 19.52
CA MET A 162 5.43 9.35 18.53
C MET A 162 4.38 10.07 17.66
N LYS A 163 4.49 9.93 16.34
CA LYS A 163 3.47 10.44 15.40
C LYS A 163 2.14 9.73 15.64
N ASP A 164 1.03 10.43 15.44
CA ASP A 164 -0.31 9.85 15.67
C ASP A 164 -0.61 8.65 14.76
N SER A 165 -0.07 8.64 13.54
CA SER A 165 -0.13 7.46 12.66
C SER A 165 0.53 6.24 13.28
N THR A 166 1.66 6.40 13.98
CA THR A 166 2.32 5.31 14.70
C THR A 166 1.57 4.89 15.95
N LYS A 167 0.97 5.82 16.70
CA LYS A 167 0.14 5.45 17.87
C LYS A 167 -1.05 4.57 17.47
N ARG A 168 -1.64 4.84 16.29
CA ARG A 168 -2.77 4.06 15.75
C ARG A 168 -2.34 2.75 15.10
N ASN A 169 -1.27 2.79 14.31
CA ASN A 169 -0.94 1.72 13.37
C ASN A 169 0.38 1.00 13.66
N GLY A 170 1.10 1.37 14.73
CA GLY A 170 2.43 0.86 15.04
C GLY A 170 2.38 -0.34 15.98
N HIS A 171 3.01 -1.44 15.57
CA HIS A 171 3.21 -2.64 16.39
C HIS A 171 4.71 -2.89 16.60
N THR A 172 5.12 -3.14 17.84
CA THR A 172 6.48 -3.57 18.19
C THR A 172 6.59 -5.05 17.87
N ILE A 173 7.45 -5.40 16.90
CA ILE A 173 7.60 -6.78 16.40
C ILE A 173 8.90 -7.44 16.88
N ASP A 174 9.91 -6.62 17.22
CA ASP A 174 11.23 -7.04 17.68
C ASP A 174 11.99 -5.83 18.26
N GLN A 175 13.29 -5.97 18.43
CA GLN A 175 14.20 -4.90 18.82
C GLN A 175 14.97 -4.42 17.59
N TYR A 176 14.98 -3.10 17.39
CA TYR A 176 15.71 -2.49 16.31
C TYR A 176 17.21 -2.42 16.62
N ASP A 177 18.03 -2.91 15.69
CA ASP A 177 19.49 -2.74 15.65
C ASP A 177 19.92 -2.21 14.28
N VAL A 178 20.53 -1.02 14.25
CA VAL A 178 21.05 -0.40 13.02
C VAL A 178 22.02 -1.26 12.23
N THR A 179 22.70 -2.23 12.86
CA THR A 179 23.70 -3.08 12.20
C THR A 179 23.12 -4.31 11.51
N GLY A 180 21.92 -4.77 11.88
CA GLY A 180 21.38 -6.02 11.33
C GLY A 180 19.88 -6.28 11.45
N VAL A 181 19.14 -5.53 12.29
CA VAL A 181 17.67 -5.62 12.38
C VAL A 181 17.10 -4.22 12.22
N ASN A 182 17.06 -3.76 10.97
CA ASN A 182 16.74 -2.39 10.63
C ASN A 182 15.74 -2.27 9.47
N CYS A 183 15.40 -1.03 9.13
CA CYS A 183 14.45 -0.68 8.06
C CYS A 183 14.82 -1.31 6.71
N THR A 184 16.10 -1.34 6.37
CA THR A 184 16.61 -1.86 5.10
C THR A 184 16.54 -3.39 5.06
N THR A 185 16.93 -4.06 6.15
CA THR A 185 16.85 -5.52 6.23
C THR A 185 15.42 -6.04 6.17
N HIS A 186 14.46 -5.37 6.83
CA HIS A 186 13.05 -5.74 6.76
C HIS A 186 12.45 -5.48 5.37
N ALA A 187 12.77 -4.33 4.75
CA ALA A 187 12.31 -4.02 3.40
C ALA A 187 12.81 -5.03 2.35
N THR A 188 14.10 -5.35 2.36
CA THR A 188 14.70 -6.31 1.43
C THR A 188 14.22 -7.73 1.68
N LYS A 189 14.07 -8.16 2.94
CA LYS A 189 13.53 -9.48 3.31
C LYS A 189 12.11 -9.70 2.80
N GLY A 190 11.24 -8.68 2.89
CA GLY A 190 9.88 -8.77 2.35
C GLY A 190 9.87 -9.05 0.84
N VAL A 191 10.73 -8.36 0.09
CA VAL A 191 10.86 -8.54 -1.37
C VAL A 191 11.50 -9.89 -1.73
N LYS A 192 12.46 -10.38 -0.95
CA LYS A 192 13.04 -11.73 -1.13
C LYS A 192 12.00 -12.83 -0.91
N ILE A 193 11.20 -12.70 0.15
CA ILE A 193 10.12 -13.66 0.47
C ILE A 193 9.04 -13.66 -0.62
N ALA A 194 8.82 -12.52 -1.28
CA ALA A 194 7.93 -12.40 -2.43
C ALA A 194 8.42 -13.12 -3.70
N GLY A 195 9.57 -13.80 -3.65
CA GLY A 195 10.11 -14.58 -4.76
C GLY A 195 11.01 -13.81 -5.72
N SER A 196 11.24 -12.52 -5.46
CA SER A 196 12.05 -11.68 -6.35
C SER A 196 13.49 -12.17 -6.47
N GLN A 197 14.03 -12.05 -7.67
CA GLN A 197 15.42 -12.33 -8.00
C GLN A 197 16.28 -11.07 -8.02
N VAL A 198 15.72 -9.90 -7.68
CA VAL A 198 16.40 -8.60 -7.76
C VAL A 198 17.71 -8.54 -6.97
N PHE A 199 17.85 -9.32 -5.90
CA PHE A 199 19.05 -9.38 -5.07
C PHE A 199 19.95 -10.58 -5.37
N LYS A 200 19.57 -11.47 -6.29
CA LYS A 200 20.38 -12.63 -6.68
C LYS A 200 21.34 -12.21 -7.79
N ASN A 201 22.64 -12.36 -7.53
CA ASN A 201 23.69 -12.07 -8.50
C ASN A 201 24.59 -13.30 -8.68
N GLY A 202 25.44 -13.23 -9.70
CA GLY A 202 26.51 -14.18 -9.85
C GLY A 202 27.60 -13.66 -10.77
N TYR A 203 28.82 -14.13 -10.57
CA TYR A 203 29.95 -13.81 -11.43
C TYR A 203 30.71 -15.08 -11.80
N THR A 204 31.26 -15.08 -13.00
CA THR A 204 32.16 -16.12 -13.46
C THR A 204 33.58 -15.73 -13.06
N THR A 205 34.23 -16.59 -12.28
CA THR A 205 35.64 -16.45 -11.94
C THR A 205 36.53 -16.68 -13.18
N ASN A 206 37.78 -16.25 -13.11
CA ASN A 206 38.78 -16.53 -14.17
C ASN A 206 38.99 -18.04 -14.41
N SER A 207 38.64 -18.89 -13.45
CA SER A 207 38.64 -20.36 -13.56
C SER A 207 37.33 -20.95 -14.11
N GLN A 208 36.46 -20.12 -14.72
CA GLN A 208 35.16 -20.50 -15.31
C GLN A 208 34.13 -21.05 -14.30
N LEU A 209 34.40 -20.95 -13.00
CA LEU A 209 33.43 -21.29 -11.96
C LEU A 209 32.43 -20.13 -11.81
N TYR A 210 31.14 -20.41 -11.98
CA TYR A 210 30.07 -19.44 -11.74
C TYR A 210 29.68 -19.44 -10.25
N ILE A 211 29.99 -18.35 -9.56
CA ILE A 211 29.66 -18.15 -8.14
C ILE A 211 28.37 -17.37 -8.08
N LYS A 212 27.33 -17.97 -7.48
CA LYS A 212 26.09 -17.31 -7.13
C LYS A 212 26.21 -16.72 -5.73
N TYR A 213 25.73 -15.50 -5.56
CA TYR A 213 25.63 -14.85 -4.28
C TYR A 213 24.35 -14.02 -4.22
N GLU A 214 23.88 -13.74 -3.02
CA GLU A 214 22.70 -12.92 -2.79
C GLU A 214 23.12 -11.67 -2.03
N GLU A 215 22.78 -10.51 -2.56
CA GLU A 215 23.09 -9.23 -1.95
C GLU A 215 22.20 -9.01 -0.71
N ASP A 216 22.80 -8.57 0.38
CA ASP A 216 22.12 -8.15 1.60
C ASP A 216 22.42 -6.68 1.89
N PHE A 217 21.42 -5.94 2.36
CA PHE A 217 21.56 -4.52 2.66
C PHE A 217 21.09 -4.20 4.07
N ALA A 218 21.98 -3.63 4.88
CA ALA A 218 21.63 -3.00 6.15
C ALA A 218 21.51 -1.47 6.04
N ILE A 219 21.97 -0.86 4.95
CA ILE A 219 22.14 0.60 4.84
C ILE A 219 21.33 1.17 3.67
N PRO A 220 20.44 2.15 3.91
CA PRO A 220 19.58 2.72 2.88
C PRO A 220 20.32 3.30 1.68
N VAL A 221 21.47 3.96 1.90
CA VAL A 221 22.29 4.55 0.82
C VAL A 221 22.81 3.46 -0.13
N SER A 222 23.32 2.36 0.41
CA SER A 222 23.81 1.23 -0.39
C SER A 222 22.67 0.57 -1.18
N LEU A 223 21.51 0.37 -0.54
CA LEU A 223 20.31 -0.15 -1.22
C LEU A 223 19.86 0.77 -2.35
N ARG A 224 19.81 2.09 -2.13
CA ARG A 224 19.42 3.05 -3.17
C ARG A 224 20.37 3.01 -4.36
N ARG A 225 21.68 3.04 -4.13
CA ARG A 225 22.69 2.95 -5.21
C ARG A 225 22.52 1.66 -6.01
N TYR A 226 22.26 0.54 -5.33
CA TYR A 226 21.99 -0.73 -5.97
C TYR A 226 20.75 -0.69 -6.87
N LEU A 227 19.62 -0.20 -6.35
CA LEU A 227 18.37 -0.08 -7.11
C LEU A 227 18.48 0.90 -8.28
N GLU A 228 19.17 2.02 -8.12
CA GLU A 228 19.45 2.97 -9.22
C GLU A 228 20.36 2.39 -10.32
N LYS A 229 21.26 1.47 -9.96
CA LYS A 229 22.06 0.73 -10.94
C LYS A 229 21.19 -0.30 -11.66
N LYS A 230 20.41 -1.08 -10.90
CA LYS A 230 19.49 -2.10 -11.43
C LYS A 230 18.42 -1.49 -12.34
N SER A 231 17.94 -0.28 -12.04
CA SER A 231 16.93 0.40 -12.86
C SER A 231 17.43 0.86 -14.24
N LYS A 232 18.73 0.75 -14.49
CA LYS A 232 19.37 1.05 -15.78
C LYS A 232 19.72 -0.23 -16.57
N GLU A 233 19.56 -1.40 -15.96
CA GLU A 233 19.80 -2.68 -16.62
C GLU A 233 18.64 -3.01 -17.59
N GLN A 234 18.95 -3.73 -18.66
CA GLN A 234 17.95 -4.16 -19.65
C GLN A 234 16.97 -5.21 -19.12
N SER A 235 17.27 -5.82 -17.97
CA SER A 235 16.42 -6.83 -17.32
C SER A 235 15.07 -6.25 -16.86
N MET A 236 14.99 -4.93 -16.64
CA MET A 236 13.80 -4.22 -16.16
C MET A 236 13.20 -4.80 -14.86
N LEU A 237 14.00 -5.52 -14.08
CA LEU A 237 13.58 -6.04 -12.77
C LEU A 237 13.29 -4.91 -11.76
N VAL A 238 13.91 -3.75 -11.98
CA VAL A 238 13.71 -2.53 -11.21
C VAL A 238 13.38 -1.40 -12.15
N VAL A 239 12.39 -0.58 -11.82
CA VAL A 239 12.10 0.67 -12.54
C VAL A 239 11.95 1.80 -11.52
N ASP A 240 12.58 2.95 -11.78
CA ASP A 240 12.41 4.15 -10.95
C ASP A 240 11.01 4.76 -11.23
N MET A 241 10.14 4.72 -10.22
CA MET A 241 8.75 5.18 -10.29
C MET A 241 8.56 6.52 -9.59
N THR A 242 9.64 7.19 -9.18
CA THR A 242 9.58 8.41 -8.36
C THR A 242 8.79 9.52 -9.05
N SER A 243 8.91 9.67 -10.38
CA SER A 243 8.13 10.66 -11.14
C SER A 243 6.64 10.34 -11.16
N GLU A 244 6.27 9.08 -11.31
CA GLU A 244 4.87 8.65 -11.31
C GLU A 244 4.24 8.86 -9.93
N PHE A 245 4.97 8.57 -8.85
CA PHE A 245 4.53 8.87 -7.50
C PHE A 245 4.34 10.38 -7.27
N LYS A 246 5.25 11.23 -7.76
CA LYS A 246 5.08 12.69 -7.67
C LYS A 246 3.89 13.22 -8.48
N LYS A 247 3.53 12.57 -9.58
CA LYS A 247 2.33 12.91 -10.36
C LYS A 247 1.05 12.53 -9.61
N GLN A 248 0.99 11.31 -9.06
CA GLN A 248 -0.20 10.82 -8.36
C GLN A 248 -0.39 11.46 -6.97
N TYR A 249 0.71 11.80 -6.29
CA TYR A 249 0.71 12.40 -4.96
C TYR A 249 1.42 13.76 -4.98
N PRO A 250 0.78 14.82 -5.49
CA PRO A 250 1.38 16.16 -5.54
C PRO A 250 1.61 16.74 -4.14
N ASN A 251 2.52 17.72 -4.05
CA ASN A 251 2.89 18.41 -2.81
C ASN A 251 1.82 19.41 -2.33
N ILE A 252 0.63 18.92 -1.99
CA ILE A 252 -0.49 19.75 -1.53
C ILE A 252 -0.26 20.33 -0.12
N ASP A 253 0.64 19.71 0.65
CA ASP A 253 0.96 20.09 2.03
C ASP A 253 2.13 21.09 2.13
N ASN A 254 2.62 21.60 0.98
CA ASN A 254 3.74 22.54 0.87
C ASN A 254 4.99 22.11 1.66
N HIS A 255 5.29 20.80 1.65
CA HIS A 255 6.50 20.30 2.27
C HIS A 255 7.73 20.91 1.60
N THR A 256 8.66 21.36 2.43
CA THR A 256 9.99 21.78 2.01
C THR A 256 11.00 20.68 2.32
N PRO A 257 11.98 20.45 1.43
CA PRO A 257 13.06 19.52 1.72
C PRO A 257 13.75 19.87 3.04
N ILE A 258 13.93 18.88 3.90
CA ILE A 258 14.66 19.08 5.15
C ILE A 258 16.14 19.39 4.85
N SER A 259 16.70 20.34 5.61
CA SER A 259 18.10 20.76 5.50
C SER A 259 19.04 19.71 6.07
N GLU A 260 20.04 19.32 5.29
CA GLU A 260 21.08 18.35 5.69
C GLU A 260 22.15 18.95 6.62
N ASN A 261 22.14 20.26 6.86
CA ASN A 261 23.19 20.96 7.62
C ASN A 261 22.98 20.92 9.14
N THR A 262 21.96 20.22 9.63
CA THR A 262 21.76 20.05 11.08
C THR A 262 22.77 19.04 11.65
N LEU A 263 23.24 19.27 12.87
CA LEU A 263 24.24 18.40 13.51
C LEU A 263 23.80 16.93 13.54
N GLU A 264 22.52 16.66 13.83
CA GLU A 264 21.97 15.30 13.84
C GLU A 264 22.03 14.64 12.45
N MET A 265 21.75 15.38 11.38
CA MET A 265 21.85 14.85 10.01
C MET A 265 23.29 14.60 9.57
N VAL A 266 24.22 15.49 9.93
CA VAL A 266 25.65 15.33 9.63
C VAL A 266 26.23 14.10 10.35
N VAL A 267 25.90 13.93 11.64
CA VAL A 267 26.32 12.77 12.43
C VAL A 267 25.69 11.49 11.86
N GLY A 268 24.38 11.51 11.57
CA GLY A 268 23.68 10.36 11.00
C GLY A 268 24.27 9.91 9.65
N ARG A 269 24.62 10.88 8.80
CA ARG A 269 25.25 10.60 7.50
C ARG A 269 26.65 10.01 7.67
N SER A 270 27.45 10.57 8.57
CA SER A 270 28.78 10.04 8.91
C SER A 270 28.71 8.57 9.38
N VAL A 271 27.73 8.25 10.25
CA VAL A 271 27.51 6.87 10.72
C VAL A 271 27.10 5.94 9.59
N SER A 272 26.22 6.39 8.69
CA SER A 272 25.78 5.63 7.52
C SER A 272 26.94 5.34 6.56
N GLU A 273 27.78 6.34 6.29
CA GLU A 273 28.96 6.23 5.42
C GLU A 273 30.02 5.27 6.00
N VAL A 274 30.33 5.37 7.30
CA VAL A 274 31.25 4.44 7.99
C VAL A 274 30.70 3.01 8.00
N SER A 275 29.41 2.83 8.27
CA SER A 275 28.79 1.50 8.26
C SER A 275 28.80 0.91 6.84
N SER A 276 28.65 1.76 5.81
CA SER A 276 28.62 1.31 4.41
C SER A 276 29.98 0.81 3.94
N SER A 277 31.07 1.47 4.38
CA SER A 277 32.42 1.01 4.05
C SER A 277 32.78 -0.30 4.76
N ILE A 278 32.26 -0.55 5.97
CA ILE A 278 32.44 -1.84 6.66
C ILE A 278 31.67 -2.95 5.93
N GLY A 279 30.46 -2.66 5.44
CA GLY A 279 29.64 -3.60 4.65
C GLY A 279 30.17 -3.88 3.26
N GLU A 280 30.98 -3.00 2.65
CA GLU A 280 31.59 -3.22 1.33
C GLU A 280 32.72 -4.28 1.33
N VAL A 281 33.32 -4.60 2.48
CA VAL A 281 34.47 -5.52 2.58
C VAL A 281 34.05 -7.00 2.62
N SER A 282 32.75 -7.30 2.78
CA SER A 282 32.21 -8.66 2.85
C SER A 282 30.88 -8.75 2.09
N PRO A 283 30.63 -9.79 1.27
CA PRO A 283 29.32 -10.02 0.65
C PRO A 283 28.21 -10.35 1.68
N TYR A 284 28.54 -10.42 2.97
CA TYR A 284 27.60 -10.63 4.06
C TYR A 284 27.43 -9.33 4.85
N SER A 285 26.22 -8.77 4.81
CA SER A 285 25.84 -7.62 5.64
C SER A 285 25.55 -8.06 7.08
N GLY A 286 25.58 -7.14 8.06
CA GLY A 286 25.22 -7.45 9.45
C GLY A 286 23.79 -7.98 9.64
N GLY A 287 22.93 -7.83 8.62
CA GLY A 287 21.61 -8.47 8.55
C GLY A 287 21.65 -10.01 8.50
N THR A 288 22.73 -10.62 8.00
CA THR A 288 22.91 -12.08 7.97
C THR A 288 23.17 -12.64 9.37
N PHE A 289 23.70 -11.83 10.31
CA PHE A 289 24.10 -12.25 11.67
C PHE A 289 23.14 -11.79 12.78
N GLY A 290 22.02 -11.14 12.45
CA GLY A 290 21.01 -10.75 13.44
C GLY A 290 21.36 -9.51 14.28
N GLY A 291 22.30 -8.68 13.82
CA GLY A 291 22.78 -7.50 14.56
C GLY A 291 24.00 -7.80 15.42
N LEU A 292 24.89 -6.81 15.56
CA LEU A 292 26.12 -6.89 16.37
C LEU A 292 25.95 -6.17 17.72
N LEU A 293 24.89 -5.37 17.87
CA LEU A 293 24.65 -4.54 19.05
C LEU A 293 23.62 -5.24 19.93
N GLU A 294 24.07 -6.26 20.66
CA GLU A 294 23.28 -7.07 21.59
C GLU A 294 22.74 -6.19 22.74
N GLY A 295 21.64 -5.47 22.48
CA GLY A 295 21.03 -4.56 23.44
C GLY A 295 20.14 -5.32 24.40
N MET A 296 20.66 -5.76 25.55
CA MET A 296 19.86 -6.39 26.61
C MET A 296 18.85 -5.40 27.22
N HIS A 297 17.66 -5.25 26.63
CA HIS A 297 16.50 -4.67 27.32
C HIS A 297 15.21 -5.42 26.97
N ASP A 298 14.50 -5.82 28.02
CA ASP A 298 13.24 -6.54 27.96
C ASP A 298 12.17 -5.67 27.28
N VAL A 299 11.79 -6.05 26.06
CA VAL A 299 10.76 -5.38 25.21
C VAL A 299 9.41 -5.25 25.92
N ASN A 300 9.20 -5.97 27.03
CA ASN A 300 7.97 -5.94 27.81
C ASN A 300 7.94 -4.95 28.98
N LYS A 301 9.04 -4.30 29.38
CA LYS A 301 9.00 -3.27 30.47
C LYS A 301 8.76 -1.87 29.93
#